data_AF-A0A966QPE8-F1
#
_entry.id   AF-A0A966QPE8-F1
#
_cell.length_a   1.000
_cell.length_b   1.000
_cell.length_c   1.000
_cell.angle_alpha   90.00
_cell.angle_beta   90.00
_cell.angle_gamma   90.00
#
_symmetry.space_group_name_H-M   'P 1'
#
loop_
_entity.id
_entity.type
_entity.pdbx_description
1 polymer ?
#
loop_
_entity_poly.entity_id
_entity_poly.type
_entity_poly.pdbx_seq_one_letter_code
_entity_poly.pdbx_strand_id
1 'polypeptide(L)'
;MTFQQIAAVVAAGIVAMVYLWPLLQKQDMRAVVKHGAAIGVVFRPAAAPTQLPPVAVAMRPASKSDREMVYQFYRALADVVERDDKYVTTVGKFRDIHSASLDLAFEKTDLKGKYVGLDVAINDTLVNAIGLENVALAPEKRSALVKALRGIADAAR
;
A
#
# COMPACT_ATOMS: atom_id res chain seq x y z
N MET A 1 -19.92 -38.52 -3.00
CA MET A 1 -20.63 -37.34 -2.44
C MET A 1 -21.11 -36.51 -3.61
N THR A 2 -22.42 -36.42 -3.81
CA THR A 2 -23.04 -35.70 -4.93
C THR A 2 -23.15 -34.21 -4.61
N PHE A 3 -23.14 -33.36 -5.65
CA PHE A 3 -23.19 -31.88 -5.56
C PHE A 3 -24.34 -31.34 -4.67
N GLN A 4 -25.43 -32.10 -4.51
CA GLN A 4 -26.54 -31.77 -3.61
C GLN A 4 -26.17 -31.79 -2.12
N GLN A 5 -25.18 -32.60 -1.70
CA GLN A 5 -24.78 -32.68 -0.29
C GLN A 5 -23.89 -31.50 0.14
N ILE A 6 -23.19 -30.85 -0.79
CA ILE A 6 -22.32 -29.70 -0.51
C ILE A 6 -23.14 -28.42 -0.33
N ALA A 7 -24.20 -28.23 -1.14
CA ALA A 7 -25.07 -27.07 -1.06
C ALA A 7 -25.84 -26.99 0.28
N ALA A 8 -26.26 -28.13 0.84
CA ALA A 8 -26.99 -28.18 2.11
C ALA A 8 -26.12 -27.77 3.31
N VAL A 9 -24.83 -28.10 3.31
CA VAL A 9 -23.90 -27.75 4.42
C VAL A 9 -23.55 -26.27 4.40
N VAL A 10 -23.38 -25.67 3.22
CA VAL A 10 -23.08 -24.24 3.08
C VAL A 10 -24.29 -23.37 3.46
N ALA A 11 -25.50 -23.78 3.11
CA ALA A 11 -26.72 -23.07 3.49
C ALA A 11 -26.98 -23.09 5.01
N ALA A 12 -26.69 -24.21 5.69
CA ALA A 12 -26.85 -24.31 7.14
C ALA A 12 -25.82 -23.48 7.93
N GLY A 13 -24.58 -23.36 7.41
CA GLY A 13 -23.52 -22.57 8.06
C GLY A 13 -23.78 -21.06 8.06
N ILE A 14 -24.34 -20.52 6.97
CA ILE A 14 -24.60 -19.08 6.84
C ILE A 14 -25.80 -18.66 7.71
N VAL A 15 -26.82 -19.52 7.83
CA VAL A 15 -27.99 -19.24 8.68
C VAL A 15 -27.63 -19.27 10.17
N ALA A 16 -26.74 -20.18 10.59
CA ALA A 16 -26.27 -20.21 11.97
C ALA A 16 -25.50 -18.93 12.35
N MET A 17 -24.68 -18.38 11.45
CA MET A 17 -23.85 -17.20 11.74
C MET A 17 -24.67 -15.90 11.86
N VAL A 18 -25.74 -15.75 11.08
CA VAL A 18 -26.59 -14.56 11.10
C VAL A 18 -27.52 -14.53 12.33
N TYR A 19 -27.98 -15.69 12.80
CA TYR A 19 -28.87 -15.76 13.97
C TYR A 19 -28.14 -15.86 15.32
N LEU A 20 -26.89 -16.33 15.37
CA LEU A 20 -26.11 -16.37 16.62
C LEU A 20 -25.40 -15.06 16.96
N TRP A 21 -25.22 -14.15 15.99
CA TRP A 21 -24.54 -12.87 16.17
C TRP A 21 -25.17 -11.96 17.25
N PRO A 22 -26.51 -11.78 17.32
CA PRO A 22 -27.11 -10.97 18.38
C PRO A 22 -27.15 -11.65 19.78
N LEU A 23 -26.87 -12.96 19.87
CA LEU A 23 -26.78 -13.67 21.16
C LEU A 23 -25.38 -13.57 21.80
N LEU A 24 -24.33 -13.36 21.00
CA LEU A 24 -22.96 -13.16 21.48
C LEU A 24 -22.72 -11.75 22.06
N GLN A 25 -23.54 -10.75 21.70
CA GLN A 25 -23.41 -9.40 22.25
C GLN A 25 -24.06 -9.20 23.62
N LYS A 26 -24.83 -10.18 24.13
CA LYS A 26 -25.57 -10.07 25.40
C LYS A 26 -24.87 -10.70 26.61
N GLN A 27 -23.66 -11.26 26.46
CA GLN A 27 -22.88 -11.71 27.62
C GLN A 27 -22.12 -10.54 28.25
N ASP A 28 -22.78 -9.93 29.22
CA ASP A 28 -22.23 -9.47 30.50
C ASP A 28 -20.88 -8.74 30.51
N MET A 29 -20.89 -7.47 30.11
CA MET A 29 -19.93 -6.47 30.63
C MET A 29 -20.49 -5.69 31.84
N ARG A 30 -21.29 -6.33 32.71
CA ARG A 30 -21.87 -5.71 33.91
C ARG A 30 -21.51 -6.38 35.25
N ALA A 31 -20.42 -7.15 35.28
CA ALA A 31 -19.98 -7.78 36.53
C ALA A 31 -18.45 -7.80 36.72
N VAL A 32 -17.79 -6.64 36.61
CA VAL A 32 -16.46 -6.46 37.24
C VAL A 32 -16.35 -5.05 37.82
N VAL A 33 -17.23 -4.72 38.76
CA VAL A 33 -16.97 -3.64 39.72
C VAL A 33 -17.34 -4.21 41.08
N LYS A 34 -16.35 -4.77 41.78
CA LYS A 34 -16.26 -4.77 43.24
C LYS A 34 -15.01 -5.53 43.71
N HIS A 35 -14.10 -4.75 44.31
CA HIS A 35 -12.97 -5.11 45.19
C HIS A 35 -11.67 -5.61 44.51
N GLY A 36 -10.60 -4.84 44.70
CA GLY A 36 -9.23 -5.31 44.50
C GLY A 36 -8.28 -4.21 44.02
N ALA A 37 -7.46 -3.70 44.94
CA ALA A 37 -6.35 -2.77 44.77
C ALA A 37 -5.78 -2.59 43.35
N ALA A 38 -5.73 -1.33 42.92
CA ALA A 38 -5.07 -0.90 41.69
C ALA A 38 -3.55 -1.15 41.77
N ILE A 39 -3.08 -2.19 41.09
CA ILE A 39 -1.72 -2.22 40.54
C ILE A 39 -1.90 -1.99 39.04
N GLY A 40 -1.76 -0.74 38.63
CA GLY A 40 -1.80 -0.33 37.23
C GLY A 40 -0.55 -0.83 36.51
N VAL A 41 -0.53 -2.11 36.11
CA VAL A 41 0.37 -2.55 35.06
C VAL A 41 -0.23 -2.02 33.76
N VAL A 42 0.28 -0.87 33.30
CA VAL A 42 -0.01 -0.36 31.96
C VAL A 42 0.60 -1.37 30.99
N PHE A 43 -0.20 -2.34 30.54
CA PHE A 43 0.16 -3.21 29.45
C PHE A 43 0.16 -2.35 28.18
N ARG A 44 1.31 -1.70 27.92
CA ARG A 44 1.56 -1.04 26.63
C ARG A 44 1.71 -2.16 25.61
N PRO A 45 0.76 -2.34 24.67
CA PRO A 45 0.96 -3.33 23.62
C PRO A 45 2.28 -3.03 22.93
N ALA A 46 3.14 -4.04 22.81
CA ALA A 46 4.34 -3.94 22.00
C ALA A 46 3.88 -3.46 20.62
N ALA A 47 4.48 -2.38 20.12
CA ALA A 47 4.18 -1.89 18.78
C ALA A 47 4.32 -3.06 17.81
N ALA A 48 3.29 -3.32 17.00
CA ALA A 48 3.37 -4.33 15.96
C ALA A 48 4.64 -4.06 15.13
N PRO A 49 5.40 -5.09 14.74
CA PRO A 49 6.61 -4.87 13.95
C PRO A 49 6.23 -4.06 12.71
N THR A 50 6.83 -2.87 12.57
CA THR A 50 6.58 -1.99 11.42
C THR A 50 7.12 -2.69 10.18
N GLN A 51 6.25 -3.34 9.42
CA GLN A 51 6.63 -3.94 8.15
C GLN A 51 7.09 -2.83 7.20
N LEU A 52 8.32 -2.93 6.71
CA LEU A 52 8.87 -1.96 5.77
C LEU A 52 8.07 -1.96 4.46
N PRO A 53 7.91 -0.79 3.80
CA PRO A 53 7.34 -0.75 2.46
C PRO A 53 8.11 -1.66 1.48
N PRO A 54 7.45 -2.30 0.50
CA PRO A 54 8.11 -3.19 -0.46
C PRO A 54 9.30 -2.56 -1.18
N VAL A 55 9.22 -1.27 -1.53
CA VAL A 55 10.32 -0.51 -2.14
C VAL A 55 11.53 -0.44 -1.20
N ALA A 56 11.31 -0.19 0.10
CA ALA A 56 12.40 -0.15 1.08
C ALA A 56 13.05 -1.53 1.27
N VAL A 57 12.27 -2.61 1.17
CA VAL A 57 12.80 -3.98 1.19
C VAL A 57 13.66 -4.24 -0.05
N ALA A 58 13.19 -3.87 -1.24
CA ALA A 58 13.91 -4.05 -2.50
C ALA A 58 15.20 -3.20 -2.58
N MET A 59 15.21 -2.02 -1.96
CA MET A 59 16.36 -1.10 -1.91
C MET A 59 17.33 -1.38 -0.75
N ARG A 60 17.01 -2.31 0.15
CA ARG A 60 17.89 -2.66 1.28
C ARG A 60 19.32 -3.04 0.88
N PRO A 61 19.58 -3.84 -0.18
CA PRO A 61 20.94 -4.16 -0.63
C PRO A 61 21.56 -3.06 -1.50
N ALA A 62 20.83 -1.99 -1.81
CA ALA A 62 21.30 -0.97 -2.75
C ALA A 62 22.45 -0.13 -2.18
N SER A 63 23.31 0.36 -3.06
CA SER A 63 24.37 1.30 -2.66
C SER A 63 23.75 2.63 -2.25
N LYS A 64 24.49 3.44 -1.48
CA LYS A 64 24.04 4.80 -1.13
C LYS A 64 23.80 5.66 -2.37
N SER A 65 24.63 5.50 -3.41
CA SER A 65 24.49 6.24 -4.67
C SER A 65 23.22 5.85 -5.42
N ASP A 66 22.91 4.55 -5.47
CA ASP A 66 21.73 4.02 -6.14
C ASP A 66 20.43 4.46 -5.45
N ARG A 67 20.42 4.38 -4.12
CA ARG A 67 19.36 4.92 -3.26
C ARG A 67 19.11 6.40 -3.51
N GLU A 68 20.17 7.19 -3.54
CA GLU A 68 20.07 8.64 -3.81
C GLU A 68 19.51 8.92 -5.21
N MET A 69 19.92 8.16 -6.23
CA MET A 69 19.42 8.36 -7.59
C MET A 69 17.92 8.08 -7.70
N VAL A 70 17.44 6.99 -7.08
CA VAL A 70 16.00 6.66 -7.02
C VAL A 70 15.23 7.71 -6.20
N TYR A 71 15.77 8.14 -5.05
CA TYR A 71 15.20 9.20 -4.22
C TYR A 71 14.99 10.50 -5.01
N GLN A 72 16.04 11.00 -5.67
CA GLN A 72 15.99 12.25 -6.42
C GLN A 72 15.04 12.17 -7.61
N PHE A 73 15.04 11.04 -8.34
CA PHE A 73 14.15 10.83 -9.48
C PHE A 73 12.68 10.91 -9.05
N TYR A 74 12.27 10.13 -8.05
CA TYR A 74 10.87 10.06 -7.64
C TYR A 74 10.40 11.33 -6.91
N ARG A 75 11.31 12.01 -6.19
CA ARG A 75 11.02 13.32 -5.60
C ARG A 75 10.77 14.37 -6.68
N ALA A 76 11.64 14.45 -7.69
CA ALA A 76 11.48 15.40 -8.79
C ALA A 76 10.21 15.11 -9.60
N LEU A 77 9.89 13.84 -9.87
CA LEU A 77 8.67 13.46 -10.56
C LEU A 77 7.41 13.84 -9.75
N ALA A 78 7.43 13.66 -8.42
CA ALA A 78 6.33 14.11 -7.56
C ALA A 78 6.10 15.62 -7.67
N ASP A 79 7.19 16.41 -7.63
CA ASP A 79 7.11 17.87 -7.73
C ASP A 79 6.64 18.34 -9.11
N VAL A 80 6.97 17.62 -10.18
CA VAL A 80 6.43 17.89 -11.52
C VAL A 80 4.95 17.57 -11.59
N VAL A 81 4.51 16.40 -11.12
CA VAL A 81 3.10 15.99 -11.15
C VAL A 81 2.22 16.88 -10.28
N GLU A 82 2.74 17.37 -9.15
CA GLU A 82 2.02 18.29 -8.25
C GLU A 82 1.76 19.66 -8.88
N ARG A 83 2.73 20.17 -9.66
CA ARG A 83 2.66 21.50 -10.29
C ARG A 83 2.01 21.49 -11.67
N ASP A 84 2.04 20.36 -12.35
CA ASP A 84 1.48 20.21 -13.68
C ASP A 84 -0.05 20.14 -13.66
N ASP A 85 -0.68 20.98 -14.49
CA ASP A 85 -2.12 21.00 -14.73
C ASP A 85 -2.49 20.71 -16.21
N LYS A 86 -1.49 20.49 -17.07
CA LYS A 86 -1.68 20.49 -18.55
C LYS A 86 -1.17 19.26 -19.27
N TYR A 87 -0.08 18.64 -18.81
CA TYR A 87 0.59 17.59 -19.58
C TYR A 87 0.20 16.18 -19.10
N VAL A 88 0.09 15.99 -17.78
CA VAL A 88 -0.26 14.73 -17.13
C VAL A 88 -1.77 14.73 -16.84
N THR A 89 -2.58 14.68 -17.89
CA THR A 89 -4.04 14.82 -17.78
C THR A 89 -4.78 13.50 -17.53
N THR A 90 -4.16 12.36 -17.84
CA THR A 90 -4.74 11.02 -17.65
C THR A 90 -3.73 10.06 -17.01
N VAL A 91 -4.25 8.98 -16.42
CA VAL A 91 -3.43 7.88 -15.89
C VAL A 91 -2.56 7.24 -16.97
N GLY A 92 -3.10 7.04 -18.18
CA GLY A 92 -2.32 6.53 -19.32
C GLY A 92 -1.17 7.46 -19.67
N LYS A 93 -1.44 8.78 -19.76
CA LYS A 93 -0.40 9.76 -20.08
C LYS A 93 0.70 9.82 -19.01
N PHE A 94 0.32 9.72 -17.73
CA PHE A 94 1.30 9.59 -16.65
C PHE A 94 2.18 8.35 -16.84
N ARG A 95 1.59 7.18 -17.12
CA ARG A 95 2.34 5.93 -17.31
C ARG A 95 3.34 6.04 -18.47
N ASP A 96 2.94 6.63 -19.59
CA ASP A 96 3.81 6.85 -20.75
C ASP A 96 4.99 7.74 -20.38
N ILE A 97 4.73 8.87 -19.70
CA ILE A 97 5.76 9.79 -19.24
C ILE A 97 6.69 9.10 -18.23
N HIS A 98 6.14 8.37 -17.28
CA HIS A 98 6.90 7.65 -16.27
C HIS A 98 7.84 6.63 -16.90
N SER A 99 7.34 5.78 -17.81
CA SER A 99 8.17 4.81 -18.53
C SER A 99 9.28 5.48 -19.33
N ALA A 100 8.96 6.49 -20.13
CA ALA A 100 9.95 7.21 -20.91
C ALA A 100 11.00 7.92 -20.03
N SER A 101 10.57 8.47 -18.89
CA SER A 101 11.47 9.11 -17.93
C SER A 101 12.39 8.11 -17.25
N LEU A 102 11.91 6.89 -16.96
CA LEU A 102 12.74 5.82 -16.42
C LEU A 102 13.80 5.38 -17.42
N ASP A 103 13.43 5.21 -18.69
CA ASP A 103 14.40 4.86 -19.74
C ASP A 103 15.47 5.96 -19.86
N LEU A 104 15.07 7.23 -19.92
CA LEU A 104 16.01 8.34 -19.99
C LEU A 104 16.92 8.46 -18.75
N ALA A 105 16.38 8.22 -17.56
CA ALA A 105 17.13 8.36 -16.31
C ALA A 105 18.06 7.17 -16.04
N PHE A 106 17.65 5.96 -16.39
CA PHE A 106 18.26 4.73 -15.88
C PHE A 106 18.78 3.76 -16.95
N GLU A 107 18.37 3.86 -18.22
CA GLU A 107 18.74 2.86 -19.24
C GLU A 107 20.25 2.77 -19.48
N LYS A 108 20.97 3.89 -19.38
CA LYS A 108 22.42 3.96 -19.53
C LYS A 108 23.17 3.88 -18.19
N THR A 109 22.47 3.49 -17.14
CA THR A 109 23.04 3.26 -15.81
C THR A 109 23.06 1.77 -15.51
N ASP A 110 23.78 1.36 -14.47
CA ASP A 110 23.77 -0.02 -14.00
C ASP A 110 22.52 -0.36 -13.16
N LEU A 111 21.60 0.59 -12.93
CA LEU A 111 20.39 0.38 -12.11
C LEU A 111 19.34 -0.51 -12.79
N LYS A 112 19.26 -0.51 -14.12
CA LYS A 112 18.24 -1.26 -14.87
C LYS A 112 18.38 -2.76 -14.58
N GLY A 113 17.38 -3.34 -13.93
CA GLY A 113 17.36 -4.76 -13.57
C GLY A 113 18.31 -5.17 -12.42
N LYS A 114 18.99 -4.22 -11.76
CA LYS A 114 19.96 -4.49 -10.68
C LYS A 114 19.30 -5.04 -9.42
N TYR A 115 18.12 -4.53 -9.07
CA TYR A 115 17.41 -4.86 -7.83
C TYR A 115 16.13 -5.62 -8.14
N VAL A 116 16.16 -6.93 -7.88
CA VAL A 116 15.02 -7.84 -8.14
C VAL A 116 13.79 -7.37 -7.36
N GLY A 117 12.68 -7.19 -8.08
CA GLY A 117 11.38 -6.83 -7.51
C GLY A 117 11.20 -5.35 -7.20
N LEU A 118 12.20 -4.49 -7.44
CA LEU A 118 12.06 -3.04 -7.28
C LEU A 118 11.03 -2.46 -8.25
N ASP A 119 11.07 -2.90 -9.49
CA ASP A 119 10.14 -2.55 -10.57
C ASP A 119 8.69 -2.91 -10.20
N VAL A 120 8.47 -4.12 -9.71
CA VAL A 120 7.17 -4.60 -9.25
C VAL A 120 6.70 -3.79 -8.05
N ALA A 121 7.55 -3.56 -7.05
CA ALA A 121 7.21 -2.81 -5.85
C ALA A 121 6.80 -1.35 -6.16
N ILE A 122 7.52 -0.70 -7.07
CA ILE A 122 7.20 0.64 -7.57
C ILE A 122 5.87 0.61 -8.32
N ASN A 123 5.72 -0.31 -9.28
CA ASN A 123 4.51 -0.41 -10.08
C ASN A 123 3.28 -0.64 -9.22
N ASP A 124 3.33 -1.56 -8.27
CA ASP A 124 2.22 -1.83 -7.34
C ASP A 124 1.90 -0.61 -6.49
N THR A 125 2.91 0.12 -6.03
CA THR A 125 2.71 1.37 -5.27
C THR A 125 1.96 2.42 -6.11
N LEU A 126 2.32 2.57 -7.38
CA LEU A 126 1.64 3.50 -8.30
C LEU A 126 0.23 3.03 -8.66
N VAL A 127 0.06 1.76 -9.00
CA VAL A 127 -1.24 1.17 -9.35
C VAL A 127 -2.23 1.26 -8.18
N ASN A 128 -1.78 0.99 -6.95
CA ASN A 128 -2.62 1.15 -5.77
C ASN A 128 -3.05 2.60 -5.53
N ALA A 129 -2.31 3.57 -6.05
CA ALA A 129 -2.62 4.99 -5.88
C ALA A 129 -3.58 5.52 -6.95
N ILE A 130 -3.44 5.11 -8.21
CA ILE A 130 -4.19 5.70 -9.33
C ILE A 130 -5.02 4.73 -10.17
N GLY A 131 -4.92 3.42 -9.92
CA GLY A 131 -5.56 2.37 -10.69
C GLY A 131 -4.82 2.03 -11.99
N LEU A 132 -5.43 1.14 -12.79
CA LEU A 132 -4.91 0.73 -14.11
C LEU A 132 -5.67 1.38 -15.26
N GLU A 133 -6.89 1.83 -14.99
CA GLU A 133 -7.80 2.41 -15.94
C GLU A 133 -7.28 3.75 -16.47
N ASN A 134 -7.30 3.92 -17.79
CA ASN A 134 -6.93 5.18 -18.43
C ASN A 134 -8.07 6.19 -18.29
N VAL A 135 -8.14 6.83 -17.12
CA VAL A 135 -9.10 7.89 -16.80
C VAL A 135 -8.39 9.22 -16.56
N ALA A 136 -9.17 10.29 -16.52
CA ALA A 136 -8.66 11.60 -16.15
C ALA A 136 -7.97 11.54 -14.77
N LEU A 137 -6.82 12.20 -14.66
CA LEU A 137 -6.08 12.33 -13.42
C LEU A 137 -6.69 13.47 -12.59
N ALA A 138 -7.87 13.21 -12.02
CA ALA A 138 -8.61 14.11 -11.15
C ALA A 138 -7.79 14.54 -9.92
N PRO A 139 -8.12 15.67 -9.26
CA PRO A 139 -7.35 16.20 -8.14
C PRO A 139 -7.04 15.18 -7.04
N GLU A 140 -8.00 14.32 -6.71
CA GLU A 140 -7.85 13.29 -5.67
C GLU A 140 -6.83 12.22 -6.09
N LYS A 141 -6.93 11.73 -7.33
CA LYS A 141 -5.97 10.78 -7.90
C LYS A 141 -4.58 11.40 -8.06
N ARG A 142 -4.50 12.68 -8.43
CA ARG A 142 -3.23 13.42 -8.50
C ARG A 142 -2.59 13.52 -7.12
N SER A 143 -3.36 13.88 -6.10
CA SER A 143 -2.88 13.91 -4.71
C SER A 143 -2.40 12.53 -4.24
N ALA A 144 -3.15 11.46 -4.55
CA ALA A 144 -2.75 10.09 -4.24
C ALA A 144 -1.45 9.69 -4.96
N LEU A 145 -1.31 10.06 -6.23
CA LEU A 145 -0.11 9.83 -7.02
C LEU A 145 1.11 10.54 -6.45
N VAL A 146 1.00 11.84 -6.14
CA VAL A 146 2.09 12.63 -5.55
C VAL A 146 2.52 12.02 -4.22
N LYS A 147 1.56 11.58 -3.38
CA LYS A 147 1.86 10.88 -2.13
C LYS A 147 2.59 9.56 -2.38
N ALA A 148 2.18 8.79 -3.37
CA ALA A 148 2.84 7.53 -3.73
C ALA A 148 4.27 7.75 -4.23
N LEU A 149 4.49 8.74 -5.10
CA LEU A 149 5.81 9.10 -5.61
C LEU A 149 6.75 9.55 -4.48
N ARG A 150 6.27 10.42 -3.57
CA ARG A 150 7.03 10.81 -2.38
C ARG A 150 7.33 9.62 -1.46
N GLY A 151 6.36 8.72 -1.29
CA GLY A 151 6.54 7.49 -0.51
C GLY A 151 7.59 6.55 -1.11
N ILE A 152 7.67 6.43 -2.44
CA ILE A 152 8.72 5.69 -3.14
C ILE A 152 10.08 6.34 -2.89
N ALA A 153 10.16 7.67 -3.02
CA ALA A 153 11.39 8.41 -2.74
C ALA A 153 11.87 8.16 -1.30
N ASP A 154 11.00 8.38 -0.31
CA ASP A 154 11.33 8.20 1.11
C ASP A 154 11.72 6.75 1.44
N ALA A 155 11.08 5.76 0.80
CA ALA A 155 11.43 4.34 0.96
C ALA A 155 12.80 3.99 0.34
N ALA A 156 13.27 4.76 -0.63
CA ALA A 156 14.58 4.58 -1.23
C ALA A 156 15.72 5.22 -0.42
N ARG A 157 15.43 6.00 0.62
CA ARG A 157 16.43 6.76 1.40
C ARG A 157 17.13 5.89 2.44
#